data_AF-A0A2E4TAQ1-F1
#
_entry.id   AF-A0A2E4TAQ1-F1
#
_cell.length_a   1.000
_cell.length_b   1.000
_cell.length_c   1.000
_cell.angle_alpha   90.00
_cell.angle_beta   90.00
_cell.angle_gamma   90.00
#
_symmetry.space_group_name_H-M   'P 1'
#
loop_
_entity.id
_entity.type
_entity.pdbx_description
1 polymer ?
#
loop_
_entity_poly.entity_id
_entity_poly.type
_entity_poly.pdbx_seq_one_letter_code
_entity_poly.pdbx_strand_id
1 'polypeptide(L)'
;RDVKRVLIVAITSNRGLCGAFNNNVVKLATRAAKACEEVNQAYVVLPLGKKALDAAKRLEWPVAEGFGDAATTLFENLDFAHASEVANEVMAQFADGTYDRVVLAYNQFKNAAVQIPTEEAFLPMLPDADTKGDASSVDYIFEPNKEDIVERMLPNALRVQLYKALLDSHAAEHGARMTAMHQATDNGGELLRDLRITYNKARQTAITTEILEIVAGSEALDG
;
A
#
# COMPACT_ATOMS: atom_id res chain seq x y z
N ARG A 1 -17.17 -3.00 -23.91
CA ARG A 1 -16.76 -1.78 -24.66
C ARG A 1 -15.26 -1.87 -24.90
N ASP A 2 -14.76 -1.19 -25.92
CA ASP A 2 -13.31 -1.08 -26.13
C ASP A 2 -12.70 -0.25 -24.99
N VAL A 3 -11.57 -0.69 -24.44
CA VAL A 3 -10.97 -0.06 -23.26
C VAL A 3 -10.11 1.10 -23.71
N LYS A 4 -10.51 2.34 -23.41
CA LYS A 4 -9.77 3.55 -23.79
C LYS A 4 -9.15 4.24 -22.59
N ARG A 5 -9.87 4.28 -21.46
CA ARG A 5 -9.38 4.89 -20.22
C ARG A 5 -9.46 3.95 -19.03
N VAL A 6 -8.34 3.81 -18.32
CA VAL A 6 -8.20 2.93 -17.16
C VAL A 6 -8.02 3.74 -15.88
N LEU A 7 -8.84 3.46 -14.86
CA LEU A 7 -8.65 3.99 -13.52
C LEU A 7 -7.82 3.02 -12.68
N ILE A 8 -6.72 3.50 -12.13
CA ILE A 8 -5.83 2.75 -11.24
C ILE A 8 -6.04 3.26 -9.82
N VAL A 9 -6.70 2.48 -8.97
CA VAL A 9 -6.91 2.81 -7.56
C VAL A 9 -5.71 2.32 -6.77
N ALA A 10 -4.84 3.24 -6.34
CA ALA A 10 -3.62 2.91 -5.61
C ALA A 10 -3.83 3.08 -4.11
N ILE A 11 -3.87 1.98 -3.36
CA ILE A 11 -4.18 1.96 -1.92
C ILE A 11 -2.90 1.87 -1.10
N THR A 12 -2.53 2.98 -0.45
CA THR A 12 -1.30 3.14 0.34
C THR A 12 -1.62 3.66 1.75
N SER A 13 -0.59 3.77 2.60
CA SER A 13 -0.76 4.32 3.94
C SER A 13 -0.70 5.85 3.96
N ASN A 14 -1.20 6.45 5.05
CA ASN A 14 -0.97 7.86 5.34
C ASN A 14 0.43 8.14 5.91
N ARG A 15 1.07 7.15 6.54
CA ARG A 15 2.33 7.30 7.28
C ARG A 15 3.43 6.38 6.74
N GLY A 16 4.68 6.81 6.84
CA GLY A 16 5.85 6.00 6.47
C GLY A 16 6.22 4.93 7.50
N LEU A 17 7.48 4.52 7.43
CA LEU A 17 8.12 3.55 8.34
C LEU A 17 7.46 2.16 8.37
N CYS A 18 6.94 1.74 7.24
CA CYS A 18 6.26 0.45 7.02
C CYS A 18 7.01 -0.41 5.99
N GLY A 19 8.34 -0.35 6.02
CA GLY A 19 9.20 -1.09 5.08
C GLY A 19 8.85 -0.81 3.62
N ALA A 20 8.75 -1.88 2.81
CA ALA A 20 8.47 -1.79 1.38
C ALA A 20 6.98 -1.61 1.02
N PHE A 21 6.07 -1.58 2.00
CA PHE A 21 4.61 -1.58 1.79
C PHE A 21 4.14 -0.56 0.74
N ASN A 22 4.45 0.73 0.93
CA ASN A 22 4.03 1.79 0.00
C ASN A 22 4.71 1.66 -1.37
N ASN A 23 6.00 1.32 -1.37
CA ASN A 23 6.77 1.18 -2.61
C ASN A 23 6.25 0.02 -3.47
N ASN A 24 5.76 -1.06 -2.86
CA ASN A 24 5.17 -2.18 -3.59
C ASN A 24 3.91 -1.76 -4.33
N VAL A 25 3.03 -0.98 -3.68
CA VAL A 25 1.82 -0.45 -4.33
C VAL A 25 2.17 0.52 -5.44
N VAL A 26 3.12 1.44 -5.21
CA VAL A 26 3.59 2.37 -6.24
C VAL A 26 4.17 1.62 -7.44
N LYS A 27 4.92 0.53 -7.22
CA LYS A 27 5.43 -0.33 -8.30
C LYS A 27 4.30 -1.02 -9.08
N LEU A 28 3.27 -1.53 -8.40
CA LEU A 28 2.09 -2.10 -9.07
C LEU A 28 1.37 -1.07 -9.93
N ALA A 29 1.08 0.11 -9.36
CA ALA A 29 0.43 1.19 -10.09
C ALA A 29 1.26 1.67 -11.29
N THR A 30 2.60 1.76 -11.13
CA THR A 30 3.52 2.10 -12.23
C THR A 30 3.47 1.04 -13.32
N ARG A 31 3.42 -0.25 -12.96
CA ARG A 31 3.32 -1.36 -13.91
C ARG A 31 1.99 -1.30 -14.68
N ALA A 32 0.88 -1.08 -13.99
CA ALA A 32 -0.43 -0.94 -14.61
C ALA A 32 -0.49 0.28 -15.55
N ALA A 33 0.09 1.41 -15.15
CA ALA A 33 0.19 2.60 -16.00
C ALA A 33 0.98 2.33 -17.28
N LYS A 34 2.17 1.70 -17.16
CA LYS A 34 2.99 1.31 -18.33
C LYS A 34 2.25 0.33 -19.25
N ALA A 35 1.55 -0.64 -18.67
CA ALA A 35 0.76 -1.58 -19.46
C ALA A 35 -0.34 -0.87 -20.27
N CYS A 36 -0.93 0.20 -19.74
CA CYS A 36 -1.89 1.04 -20.48
C CYS A 36 -1.19 1.80 -21.63
N GLU A 37 -0.03 2.40 -21.35
CA GLU A 37 0.76 3.13 -22.36
C GLU A 37 1.18 2.24 -23.54
N GLU A 38 1.60 1.00 -23.27
CA GLU A 38 2.00 0.01 -24.29
C GLU A 38 0.89 -0.31 -25.30
N VAL A 39 -0.37 -0.26 -24.86
CA VAL A 39 -1.55 -0.50 -25.71
C VAL A 39 -2.26 0.79 -26.13
N ASN A 40 -1.61 1.96 -25.95
CA ASN A 40 -2.15 3.30 -26.24
C ASN A 40 -3.48 3.61 -25.52
N GLN A 41 -3.65 3.13 -24.29
CA GLN A 41 -4.76 3.46 -23.41
C GLN A 41 -4.37 4.59 -22.46
N ALA A 42 -5.28 5.54 -22.25
CA ALA A 42 -5.10 6.55 -21.22
C ALA A 42 -5.29 5.92 -19.83
N TYR A 43 -4.50 6.37 -18.85
CA TYR A 43 -4.71 5.97 -17.46
C TYR A 43 -4.90 7.20 -16.57
N VAL A 44 -5.59 7.00 -15.45
CA VAL A 44 -5.73 7.98 -14.38
C VAL A 44 -5.57 7.24 -13.06
N VAL A 45 -4.92 7.86 -12.08
CA VAL A 45 -4.68 7.27 -10.76
C VAL A 45 -5.63 7.89 -9.75
N LEU A 46 -6.35 7.05 -9.00
CA LEU A 46 -7.03 7.44 -7.76
C LEU A 46 -6.12 7.09 -6.58
N PRO A 47 -5.39 8.05 -6.00
CA PRO A 47 -4.57 7.80 -4.82
C PRO A 47 -5.46 7.69 -3.59
N LEU A 48 -5.48 6.51 -2.95
CA LEU A 48 -6.04 6.34 -1.62
C LEU A 48 -4.88 6.25 -0.63
N GLY A 49 -4.76 7.27 0.23
CA GLY A 49 -3.68 7.44 1.18
C GLY A 49 -2.66 8.51 0.76
N LYS A 50 -2.11 9.23 1.75
CA LYS A 50 -1.17 10.34 1.53
C LYS A 50 0.09 9.89 0.76
N LYS A 51 0.56 8.65 0.93
CA LYS A 51 1.76 8.16 0.23
C LYS A 51 1.54 7.90 -1.26
N ALA A 52 0.34 7.49 -1.68
CA ALA A 52 -0.03 7.41 -3.09
C ALA A 52 -0.13 8.81 -3.70
N LEU A 53 -0.69 9.77 -2.97
CA LEU A 53 -0.76 11.17 -3.43
C LEU A 53 0.64 11.78 -3.60
N ASP A 54 1.53 11.58 -2.63
CA ASP A 54 2.94 11.99 -2.74
C ASP A 54 3.63 11.35 -3.96
N ALA A 55 3.37 10.07 -4.20
CA ALA A 55 3.92 9.35 -5.35
C ALA A 55 3.36 9.86 -6.69
N ALA A 56 2.06 10.12 -6.76
CA ALA A 56 1.41 10.68 -7.95
C ALA A 56 2.00 12.05 -8.32
N LYS A 57 2.20 12.93 -7.34
CA LYS A 57 2.87 14.23 -7.55
C LYS A 57 4.30 14.07 -8.06
N ARG A 58 5.07 13.16 -7.44
CA ARG A 58 6.48 12.94 -7.79
C ARG A 58 6.67 12.29 -9.16
N LEU A 59 5.75 11.43 -9.57
CA LEU A 59 5.77 10.70 -10.85
C LEU A 59 4.93 11.37 -11.93
N GLU A 60 4.35 12.54 -11.63
CA GLU A 60 3.50 13.32 -12.52
C GLU A 60 2.32 12.51 -13.10
N TRP A 61 1.76 11.61 -12.30
CA TRP A 61 0.59 10.83 -12.71
C TRP A 61 -0.65 11.71 -12.80
N PRO A 62 -1.50 11.53 -13.83
CA PRO A 62 -2.83 12.13 -13.85
C PRO A 62 -3.66 11.60 -12.68
N VAL A 63 -4.22 12.51 -11.87
CA VAL A 63 -5.00 12.17 -10.67
C VAL A 63 -6.49 12.28 -10.97
N ALA A 64 -7.28 11.32 -10.49
CA ALA A 64 -8.72 11.30 -10.67
C ALA A 64 -9.42 12.44 -9.92
N GLU A 65 -10.36 13.10 -10.59
CA GLU A 65 -11.22 14.14 -10.02
C GLU A 65 -12.55 13.54 -9.54
N GLY A 66 -13.32 14.31 -8.75
CA GLY A 66 -14.65 13.88 -8.25
C GLY A 66 -14.64 13.12 -6.93
N PHE A 67 -13.46 12.75 -6.40
CA PHE A 67 -13.35 11.96 -5.16
C PHE A 67 -13.17 12.80 -3.87
N GLY A 68 -13.21 14.13 -3.96
CA GLY A 68 -13.05 15.03 -2.81
C GLY A 68 -11.79 14.76 -1.99
N ASP A 69 -11.93 14.79 -0.66
CA ASP A 69 -10.82 14.56 0.28
C ASP A 69 -10.55 13.08 0.58
N ALA A 70 -11.27 12.15 -0.07
CA ALA A 70 -11.20 10.72 0.21
C ALA A 70 -9.76 10.17 0.09
N ALA A 71 -8.94 10.76 -0.78
CA ALA A 71 -7.52 10.43 -0.92
C ALA A 71 -6.73 10.56 0.39
N THR A 72 -7.16 11.41 1.33
CA THR A 72 -6.42 11.71 2.56
C THR A 72 -7.14 11.29 3.84
N THR A 73 -8.48 11.30 3.84
CA THR A 73 -9.32 11.10 5.03
C THR A 73 -9.85 9.68 5.19
N LEU A 74 -9.87 8.86 4.13
CA LEU A 74 -10.50 7.53 4.15
C LEU A 74 -9.93 6.60 5.23
N PHE A 75 -8.64 6.72 5.54
CA PHE A 75 -8.00 5.93 6.59
C PHE A 75 -8.12 6.53 8.00
N GLU A 76 -8.57 7.78 8.13
CA GLU A 76 -8.82 8.40 9.42
C GLU A 76 -10.12 7.85 10.04
N ASN A 77 -11.13 7.58 9.19
CA ASN A 77 -12.39 6.93 9.55
C ASN A 77 -12.69 5.76 8.58
N LEU A 78 -11.91 4.68 8.67
CA LEU A 78 -12.09 3.52 7.78
C LEU A 78 -13.32 2.70 8.18
N ASP A 79 -14.47 3.07 7.61
CA ASP A 79 -15.73 2.34 7.74
C ASP A 79 -16.36 2.02 6.38
N PHE A 80 -17.42 1.22 6.42
CA PHE A 80 -18.13 0.79 5.21
C PHE A 80 -18.83 1.96 4.49
N ALA A 81 -19.28 2.98 5.21
CA ALA A 81 -20.02 4.10 4.63
C ALA A 81 -19.11 4.95 3.73
N HIS A 82 -17.96 5.39 4.26
CA HIS A 82 -17.00 6.19 3.50
C HIS A 82 -16.36 5.38 2.36
N ALA A 83 -16.07 4.09 2.57
CA ALA A 83 -15.62 3.22 1.49
C ALA A 83 -16.68 3.05 0.39
N SER A 84 -17.96 3.01 0.77
CA SER A 84 -19.07 2.91 -0.18
C SER A 84 -19.26 4.19 -0.99
N GLU A 85 -19.00 5.36 -0.42
CA GLU A 85 -19.03 6.63 -1.17
C GLU A 85 -18.00 6.62 -2.31
N VAL A 86 -16.76 6.21 -2.02
CA VAL A 86 -15.71 6.06 -3.04
C VAL A 86 -16.10 5.02 -4.09
N ALA A 87 -16.60 3.86 -3.65
CA ALA A 87 -17.06 2.82 -4.58
C ALA A 87 -18.20 3.31 -5.49
N ASN A 88 -19.16 4.07 -4.95
CA ASN A 88 -20.27 4.63 -5.71
C ASN A 88 -19.79 5.61 -6.77
N GLU A 89 -18.84 6.48 -6.43
CA GLU A 89 -18.25 7.42 -7.38
C GLU A 89 -17.47 6.69 -8.49
N VAL A 90 -16.66 5.68 -8.14
CA VAL A 90 -15.98 4.82 -9.13
C VAL A 90 -16.99 4.13 -10.05
N MET A 91 -18.09 3.60 -9.51
CA MET A 91 -19.14 2.96 -10.30
C MET A 91 -19.86 3.96 -11.21
N ALA A 92 -20.13 5.18 -10.73
CA ALA A 92 -20.76 6.24 -11.51
C ALA A 92 -19.88 6.67 -12.70
N GLN A 93 -18.58 6.91 -12.45
CA GLN A 93 -17.59 7.26 -13.49
C GLN A 93 -17.26 6.08 -14.44
N PHE A 94 -17.63 4.86 -14.08
CA PHE A 94 -17.57 3.73 -15.02
C PHE A 94 -18.84 3.65 -15.88
N ALA A 95 -20.01 3.83 -15.26
CA ALA A 95 -21.30 3.78 -15.94
C ALA A 95 -21.47 4.92 -16.95
N ASP A 96 -20.96 6.11 -16.65
CA ASP A 96 -20.99 7.27 -17.55
C ASP A 96 -19.98 7.16 -18.74
N GLY A 97 -19.06 6.21 -18.69
CA GLY A 97 -18.03 5.98 -19.70
C GLY A 97 -16.78 6.85 -19.54
N THR A 98 -16.57 7.50 -18.39
CA THR A 98 -15.33 8.18 -18.06
C THR A 98 -14.17 7.18 -17.98
N TYR A 99 -14.41 6.00 -17.40
CA TYR A 99 -13.46 4.88 -17.38
C TYR A 99 -14.11 3.60 -17.93
N ASP A 100 -13.32 2.85 -18.71
CA ASP A 100 -13.74 1.57 -19.29
C ASP A 100 -13.19 0.37 -18.52
N ARG A 101 -12.23 0.60 -17.62
CA ARG A 101 -11.62 -0.41 -16.74
C ARG A 101 -11.14 0.23 -15.45
N VAL A 102 -11.34 -0.46 -14.33
CA VAL A 102 -10.87 -0.07 -13.00
C VAL A 102 -10.06 -1.20 -12.40
N VAL A 103 -8.87 -0.88 -11.91
CA VAL A 103 -7.93 -1.83 -11.31
C VAL A 103 -7.54 -1.34 -9.92
N LEU A 104 -7.55 -2.23 -8.93
CA LEU A 104 -7.05 -1.97 -7.59
C LEU A 104 -5.59 -2.41 -7.48
N ALA A 105 -4.73 -1.54 -6.98
CA ALA A 105 -3.37 -1.86 -6.59
C ALA A 105 -3.24 -1.70 -5.08
N TYR A 106 -3.07 -2.81 -4.36
CA TYR A 106 -2.98 -2.83 -2.91
C TYR A 106 -2.08 -3.96 -2.42
N ASN A 107 -1.84 -4.04 -1.12
CA ASN A 107 -1.19 -5.20 -0.52
C ASN A 107 -2.24 -6.05 0.19
N GLN A 108 -2.41 -7.30 -0.24
CA GLN A 108 -3.25 -8.26 0.45
C GLN A 108 -2.53 -8.74 1.72
N PHE A 109 -3.24 -8.74 2.84
CA PHE A 109 -2.74 -9.27 4.10
C PHE A 109 -2.76 -10.81 4.08
N LYS A 110 -1.59 -11.44 4.19
CA LYS A 110 -1.49 -12.89 4.45
C LYS A 110 -1.24 -13.16 5.93
N ASN A 111 -0.25 -12.49 6.50
CA ASN A 111 0.05 -12.50 7.93
C ASN A 111 0.93 -11.29 8.29
N ALA A 112 1.30 -11.15 9.56
CA ALA A 112 2.08 -10.00 10.04
C ALA A 112 3.41 -9.78 9.31
N ALA A 113 4.06 -10.84 8.84
CA ALA A 113 5.34 -10.76 8.14
C ALA A 113 5.20 -10.68 6.61
N VAL A 114 4.11 -11.23 6.05
CA VAL A 114 3.92 -11.37 4.60
C VAL A 114 2.74 -10.56 4.11
N GLN A 115 3.03 -9.60 3.24
CA GLN A 115 2.05 -8.83 2.48
C GLN A 115 2.25 -9.13 0.99
N ILE A 116 1.17 -9.47 0.28
CA ILE A 116 1.23 -9.83 -1.13
C ILE A 116 0.80 -8.63 -1.98
N PRO A 117 1.70 -8.02 -2.76
CA PRO A 117 1.32 -6.97 -3.70
C PRO A 117 0.34 -7.56 -4.72
N THR A 118 -0.88 -7.03 -4.75
CA THR A 118 -1.99 -7.57 -5.53
C THR A 118 -2.53 -6.50 -6.48
N GLU A 119 -2.68 -6.88 -7.74
CA GLU A 119 -3.39 -6.12 -8.76
C GLU A 119 -4.69 -6.86 -9.06
N GLU A 120 -5.83 -6.24 -8.77
CA GLU A 120 -7.13 -6.88 -8.85
C GLU A 120 -8.06 -6.08 -9.79
N ALA A 121 -8.76 -6.79 -10.69
CA ALA A 121 -9.75 -6.15 -11.55
C ALA A 121 -11.01 -5.84 -10.74
N PHE A 122 -11.37 -4.56 -10.65
CA PHE A 122 -12.59 -4.12 -9.97
C PHE A 122 -13.76 -4.05 -10.94
N LEU A 123 -13.55 -3.37 -12.07
CA LEU A 123 -14.53 -3.23 -13.13
C LEU A 123 -13.86 -3.35 -14.51
N PRO A 124 -14.49 -4.01 -15.49
CA PRO A 124 -15.63 -4.92 -15.32
C PRO A 124 -15.25 -6.14 -14.47
N MET A 125 -16.20 -6.69 -13.70
CA MET A 125 -16.00 -7.96 -12.99
C MET A 125 -15.79 -9.07 -14.00
N LEU A 126 -14.59 -9.64 -14.02
CA LEU A 126 -14.26 -10.80 -14.84
C LEU A 126 -14.59 -12.07 -14.04
N PRO A 127 -15.22 -13.09 -14.64
CA PRO A 127 -15.42 -14.36 -13.97
C PRO A 127 -14.06 -15.01 -13.66
N ASP A 128 -13.90 -15.51 -12.44
CA ASP A 128 -12.69 -16.25 -12.05
C ASP A 128 -12.54 -17.49 -12.92
N ALA A 129 -11.37 -17.63 -13.57
CA ALA A 129 -11.05 -18.75 -14.46
C ALA A 129 -11.10 -20.12 -13.76
N ASP A 130 -11.05 -20.14 -12.41
CA ASP A 130 -11.06 -21.33 -11.56
C ASP A 130 -12.47 -21.79 -11.12
N THR A 131 -13.55 -21.17 -11.62
CA THR A 131 -14.94 -21.66 -11.42
C THR A 131 -15.27 -22.92 -12.23
N LYS A 132 -14.28 -23.80 -12.45
CA LYS A 132 -14.45 -25.17 -13.00
C LYS A 132 -14.72 -26.22 -11.90
N GLY A 133 -15.29 -25.80 -10.77
CA GLY A 133 -15.65 -26.69 -9.67
C GLY A 133 -17.16 -26.89 -9.62
N ASP A 134 -17.60 -28.11 -9.91
CA ASP A 134 -18.90 -28.72 -9.64
C ASP A 134 -19.95 -27.78 -9.02
N ALA A 135 -20.49 -26.87 -9.84
CA ALA A 135 -21.64 -26.10 -9.45
C ALA A 135 -22.80 -27.09 -9.39
N SER A 136 -23.14 -27.57 -8.19
CA SER A 136 -24.43 -28.21 -7.96
C SER A 136 -25.46 -27.24 -8.52
N SER A 137 -26.05 -27.59 -9.67
CA SER A 137 -27.05 -26.78 -10.37
C SER A 137 -28.35 -26.87 -9.59
N VAL A 138 -28.36 -26.27 -8.41
CA VAL A 138 -29.57 -26.02 -7.64
C VAL A 138 -30.31 -24.95 -8.44
N ASP A 139 -31.43 -25.34 -9.02
CA ASP A 139 -32.28 -24.43 -9.78
C ASP A 139 -33.02 -23.51 -8.77
N TYR A 140 -32.64 -22.23 -8.75
CA TYR A 140 -33.23 -21.26 -7.84
C TYR A 140 -34.45 -20.61 -8.49
N ILE A 141 -35.54 -20.52 -7.74
CA ILE A 141 -36.68 -19.67 -8.11
C ILE A 141 -36.33 -18.23 -7.73
N PHE A 142 -36.21 -17.36 -8.73
CA PHE A 142 -35.88 -15.95 -8.54
C PHE A 142 -37.17 -15.11 -8.44
N GLU A 143 -37.38 -14.45 -7.31
CA GLU A 143 -38.44 -13.46 -7.13
C GLU A 143 -37.82 -12.09 -6.83
N PRO A 144 -38.12 -11.01 -7.58
CA PRO A 144 -39.08 -10.88 -8.68
C PRO A 144 -38.58 -11.35 -10.06
N ASN A 145 -37.34 -11.07 -10.46
CA ASN A 145 -36.68 -11.66 -11.64
C ASN A 145 -35.15 -11.67 -11.41
N LYS A 146 -34.41 -12.39 -12.25
CA LYS A 146 -32.96 -12.54 -12.09
C LYS A 146 -32.20 -11.23 -12.34
N GLU A 147 -32.63 -10.43 -13.32
CA GLU A 147 -31.96 -9.17 -13.66
C GLU A 147 -32.02 -8.16 -12.50
N ASP A 148 -33.19 -7.97 -11.89
CA ASP A 148 -33.42 -7.04 -10.78
C ASP A 148 -32.58 -7.42 -9.54
N ILE A 149 -32.44 -8.73 -9.29
CA ILE A 149 -31.61 -9.22 -8.18
C ILE A 149 -30.15 -8.87 -8.43
N VAL A 150 -29.65 -9.12 -9.64
CA VAL A 150 -28.27 -8.80 -10.02
C VAL A 150 -28.02 -7.30 -9.97
N GLU A 151 -28.94 -6.48 -10.48
CA GLU A 151 -28.82 -5.02 -10.49
C GLU A 151 -28.75 -4.45 -9.07
N ARG A 152 -29.44 -5.07 -8.10
CA ARG A 152 -29.37 -4.69 -6.68
C ARG A 152 -28.15 -5.25 -5.95
N MET A 153 -27.72 -6.47 -6.29
CA MET A 153 -26.62 -7.14 -5.60
C MET A 153 -25.25 -6.66 -6.08
N LEU A 154 -25.10 -6.37 -7.37
CA LEU A 154 -23.82 -6.02 -7.97
C LEU A 154 -23.18 -4.76 -7.33
N PRO A 155 -23.90 -3.65 -7.11
CA PRO A 155 -23.34 -2.49 -6.43
C PRO A 155 -22.90 -2.80 -4.99
N ASN A 156 -23.64 -3.65 -4.28
CA ASN A 156 -23.30 -4.06 -2.93
C ASN A 156 -22.05 -4.95 -2.92
N ALA A 157 -21.93 -5.88 -3.87
CA ALA A 157 -20.74 -6.72 -4.02
C ALA A 157 -19.49 -5.86 -4.28
N LEU A 158 -19.58 -4.87 -5.15
CA LEU A 158 -18.48 -3.94 -5.46
C LEU A 158 -18.08 -3.09 -4.25
N ARG A 159 -19.05 -2.55 -3.50
CA ARG A 159 -18.77 -1.83 -2.24
C ARG A 159 -18.04 -2.71 -1.24
N VAL A 160 -18.49 -3.96 -1.06
CA VAL A 160 -17.85 -4.92 -0.18
C VAL A 160 -16.45 -5.28 -0.67
N GLN A 161 -16.24 -5.46 -1.98
CA GLN A 161 -14.93 -5.76 -2.55
C GLN A 161 -13.93 -4.62 -2.30
N LEU A 162 -14.32 -3.36 -2.55
CA LEU A 162 -13.44 -2.22 -2.27
C LEU A 162 -13.15 -2.10 -0.76
N TYR A 163 -14.19 -2.25 0.08
CA TYR A 163 -14.01 -2.19 1.53
C TYR A 163 -13.08 -3.30 2.05
N LYS A 164 -13.21 -4.53 1.53
CA LYS A 164 -12.30 -5.64 1.81
C LYS A 164 -10.88 -5.31 1.41
N ALA A 165 -10.66 -4.77 0.21
CA ALA A 165 -9.31 -4.39 -0.25
C ALA A 165 -8.68 -3.31 0.63
N LEU A 166 -9.48 -2.33 1.10
CA LEU A 166 -9.03 -1.31 2.05
C LEU A 166 -8.64 -1.90 3.41
N LEU A 167 -9.47 -2.80 3.96
CA LEU A 167 -9.20 -3.48 5.23
C LEU A 167 -7.96 -4.37 5.14
N ASP A 168 -7.81 -5.14 4.05
CA ASP A 168 -6.62 -5.95 3.80
C ASP A 168 -5.37 -5.09 3.74
N SER A 169 -5.42 -3.98 3.00
CA SER A 169 -4.30 -3.05 2.89
C SER A 169 -3.95 -2.41 4.23
N HIS A 170 -4.97 -2.04 5.03
CA HIS A 170 -4.76 -1.48 6.36
C HIS A 170 -4.16 -2.50 7.34
N ALA A 171 -4.60 -3.75 7.32
CA ALA A 171 -3.99 -4.83 8.11
C ALA A 171 -2.54 -5.12 7.67
N ALA A 172 -2.30 -5.15 6.35
CA ALA A 172 -0.98 -5.31 5.76
C ALA A 172 -0.03 -4.17 6.14
N GLU A 173 -0.51 -2.93 6.21
CA GLU A 173 0.25 -1.77 6.67
C GLU A 173 0.76 -1.97 8.10
N HIS A 174 -0.13 -2.36 9.02
CA HIS A 174 0.23 -2.56 10.42
C HIS A 174 1.23 -3.70 10.59
N GLY A 175 1.03 -4.83 9.90
CA GLY A 175 2.00 -5.94 9.90
C GLY A 175 3.38 -5.53 9.35
N ALA A 176 3.40 -4.83 8.21
CA ALA A 176 4.64 -4.34 7.61
C ALA A 176 5.36 -3.34 8.51
N ARG A 177 4.62 -2.46 9.20
CA ARG A 177 5.18 -1.52 10.18
C ARG A 177 5.78 -2.22 11.39
N MET A 178 5.08 -3.18 11.98
CA MET A 178 5.61 -3.94 13.11
C MET A 178 6.92 -4.63 12.74
N THR A 179 6.96 -5.29 11.58
CA THR A 179 8.14 -5.98 11.07
C THR A 179 9.30 -5.00 10.81
N ALA A 180 9.03 -3.88 10.14
CA ALA A 180 10.04 -2.86 9.86
C ALA A 180 10.61 -2.21 11.13
N MET A 181 9.78 -1.97 12.14
CA MET A 181 10.19 -1.41 13.43
C MET A 181 11.01 -2.40 14.26
N HIS A 182 10.62 -3.68 14.26
CA HIS A 182 11.39 -4.73 14.91
C HIS A 182 12.79 -4.81 14.32
N GLN A 183 12.89 -4.88 12.99
CA GLN A 183 14.17 -4.89 12.29
C GLN A 183 15.00 -3.62 12.56
N ALA A 184 14.37 -2.45 12.64
CA ALA A 184 15.05 -1.21 12.99
C ALA A 184 15.62 -1.24 14.42
N THR A 185 14.92 -1.88 15.37
CA THR A 185 15.36 -2.05 16.75
C THR A 185 16.54 -3.02 16.84
N ASP A 186 16.47 -4.15 16.11
CA ASP A 186 17.57 -5.12 16.03
C ASP A 186 18.84 -4.47 15.46
N ASN A 187 18.71 -3.76 14.33
CA ASN A 187 19.81 -3.01 13.71
C ASN A 187 20.39 -1.93 14.65
N GLY A 188 19.54 -1.25 15.41
CA GLY A 188 19.98 -0.28 16.42
C GLY A 188 20.75 -0.93 17.57
N GLY A 189 20.35 -2.14 17.99
CA GLY A 189 21.05 -2.94 18.98
C GLY A 189 22.44 -3.38 18.52
N GLU A 190 22.58 -3.76 17.25
CA GLU A 190 23.88 -4.09 16.64
C GLU A 190 24.80 -2.86 16.61
N LEU A 191 24.31 -1.72 16.11
CA LEU A 191 25.09 -0.48 16.07
C LEU A 191 25.52 -0.02 17.47
N LEU A 192 24.64 -0.15 18.47
CA LEU A 192 24.98 0.18 19.86
C LEU A 192 26.10 -0.71 20.39
N ARG A 193 26.09 -2.01 20.05
CA ARG A 193 27.17 -2.93 20.46
C ARG A 193 28.51 -2.49 19.85
N ASP A 194 28.53 -2.13 18.57
CA ASP A 194 29.75 -1.70 17.87
C ASP A 194 30.29 -0.38 18.41
N LEU A 195 29.40 0.59 18.67
CA LEU A 195 29.76 1.86 19.29
C LEU A 195 30.30 1.68 20.71
N ARG A 196 29.77 0.72 21.49
CA ARG A 196 30.31 0.41 22.83
C ARG A 196 31.72 -0.16 22.77
N ILE A 197 32.02 -1.02 21.81
CA ILE A 197 33.38 -1.55 21.61
C ILE A 197 34.34 -0.41 21.25
N THR A 198 33.94 0.44 20.30
CA THR A 198 34.72 1.59 19.85
C THR A 198 34.97 2.59 21.00
N TYR A 199 33.92 2.90 21.77
CA TYR A 199 34.01 3.78 22.94
C TYR A 199 34.98 3.24 23.99
N ASN A 200 34.89 1.95 24.33
CA ASN A 200 35.79 1.34 25.32
C ASN A 200 37.25 1.34 24.86
N LYS A 201 37.49 1.09 23.56
CA LYS A 201 38.82 1.16 22.98
C LYS A 201 39.39 2.58 23.05
N ALA A 202 38.61 3.58 22.61
CA ALA A 202 39.00 4.99 22.67
C ALA A 202 39.25 5.45 24.12
N ARG A 203 38.42 5.01 25.06
CA ARG A 203 38.59 5.29 26.50
C ARG A 203 39.90 4.72 27.03
N GLN A 204 40.23 3.47 26.69
CA GLN A 204 41.50 2.86 27.11
C GLN A 204 42.69 3.61 26.52
N THR A 205 42.64 3.96 25.23
CA THR A 205 43.68 4.75 24.59
C THR A 205 43.86 6.11 25.26
N ALA A 206 42.78 6.82 25.57
CA ALA A 206 42.84 8.11 26.28
C ALA A 206 43.52 7.98 27.65
N ILE A 207 43.10 6.99 28.47
CA ILE A 207 43.72 6.73 29.77
C ILE A 207 45.22 6.44 29.63
N THR A 208 45.61 5.61 28.65
CA THR A 208 47.03 5.31 28.43
C THR A 208 47.84 6.52 27.98
N THR A 209 47.26 7.38 27.14
CA THR A 209 47.91 8.61 26.69
C THR A 209 48.10 9.59 27.86
N GLU A 210 47.07 9.80 28.67
CA GLU A 210 47.17 10.64 29.87
C GLU A 210 48.25 10.13 30.84
N ILE A 211 48.32 8.82 31.08
CA ILE A 211 49.37 8.23 31.92
C ILE A 211 50.76 8.46 31.32
N LEU A 212 50.93 8.26 30.01
CA LEU A 212 52.21 8.48 29.33
C LEU A 212 52.64 9.96 29.40
N GLU A 213 51.71 10.89 29.25
CA GLU A 213 51.97 12.32 29.37
C GLU A 213 52.40 12.71 30.80
N ILE A 214 51.75 12.15 31.82
CA ILE A 214 52.13 12.38 33.23
C ILE A 214 53.53 11.85 33.53
N VAL A 215 53.86 10.62 33.10
CA VAL A 215 55.17 10.01 33.35
C VAL A 215 56.27 10.77 32.61
N ALA A 216 56.07 11.08 31.32
CA ALA A 216 57.03 11.85 30.53
C ALA A 216 57.25 13.26 31.10
N GLY A 217 56.20 13.91 31.60
CA GLY A 217 56.31 15.21 32.26
C GLY A 217 57.07 15.15 33.59
N SER A 218 56.91 14.07 34.36
CA SER A 218 57.64 13.86 35.61
C SER A 218 59.13 13.59 35.37
N GLU A 219 59.47 12.72 34.41
CA GLU A 219 60.87 12.42 34.06
C GLU A 219 61.61 13.65 33.52
N ALA A 220 60.92 14.54 32.79
CA ALA A 220 61.50 15.78 32.29
C ALA A 220 61.86 16.82 33.38
N LEU A 221 61.37 16.65 34.61
CA LEU A 221 61.70 17.52 35.75
C LEU A 221 62.86 16.99 36.60
N ASP A 222 63.14 15.69 36.54
CA ASP A 222 64.22 15.03 37.30
C ASP A 222 65.58 15.03 36.56
N GLY A 223 65.60 15.38 35.27
CA GLY A 223 66.81 15.54 34.45
C GLY A 223 67.22 17.00 34.24
#